data_AF-A0A1H9KDY7-F1
#
_entry.id   AF-A0A1H9KDY7-F1
#
_cell.length_a   1.000
_cell.length_b   1.000
_cell.length_c   1.000
_cell.angle_alpha   90.00
_cell.angle_beta   90.00
_cell.angle_gamma   90.00
#
_symmetry.space_group_name_H-M   'P 1'
#
loop_
_entity.id
_entity.type
_entity.pdbx_description
1 polymer ?
#
loop_
_entity_poly.entity_id
_entity_poly.type
_entity_poly.pdbx_seq_one_letter_code
_entity_poly.pdbx_strand_id
1 'polypeptide(L)'
;MITLNDYLYSGDTVLKILLHYSSDLKEDAIKTHNQIDLAHSNFLIQIIELLEHADFLTSQSNRIKEFYMYMTEKYPFLAFTFKGRIKSLIRAEEKFNGYILEYIHDYYMENQRYPSEAEIKNNLSFFRDLIAYRIVISLPQCHVSEEENRESEEIKYLYEIANVIPGFLEERGFTAELSGLSGRSVSESLSDNIRSYYRDYVETPRSSGYQSLHITFYDNFARCYTEVQLRTKDMDDLAEIGSANHFGYEKQQEENRSKRDMIPEGECKCFDEAYERLIKLQQLDLSTIDVNMFKAFNNQLINDGCGLFRGRQILPFEHLSRFQNDM
;
A
#
# COMPACT_ATOMS: atom_id res chain seq x y z
N MET A 1 7.83 9.43 -25.12
CA MET A 1 7.62 8.82 -23.79
C MET A 1 6.36 7.98 -23.85
N ILE A 2 6.45 6.72 -23.42
CA ILE A 2 5.32 5.79 -23.33
C ILE A 2 4.67 5.93 -21.95
N THR A 3 3.34 5.92 -21.89
CA THR A 3 2.57 6.08 -20.66
C THR A 3 1.48 5.03 -20.52
N LEU A 4 1.08 4.72 -19.28
CA LEU A 4 -0.06 3.83 -19.02
C LEU A 4 -1.34 4.31 -19.72
N ASN A 5 -1.56 5.62 -19.79
CA ASN A 5 -2.74 6.23 -20.42
C ASN A 5 -2.95 5.78 -21.87
N ASP A 6 -1.88 5.47 -22.60
CA ASP A 6 -1.94 5.08 -24.02
C ASP A 6 -2.70 3.75 -24.23
N TYR A 7 -2.90 2.96 -23.18
CA TYR A 7 -3.47 1.62 -23.22
C TYR A 7 -4.84 1.48 -22.56
N LEU A 8 -5.41 2.57 -22.00
CA LEU A 8 -6.64 2.51 -21.18
C LEU A 8 -7.95 2.61 -21.99
N TYR A 9 -7.91 2.54 -23.32
CA TYR A 9 -9.05 2.87 -24.19
C TYR A 9 -9.40 1.80 -25.23
N SER A 10 -8.85 0.59 -25.11
CA SER A 10 -9.00 -0.48 -26.11
C SER A 10 -10.00 -1.59 -25.72
N GLY A 11 -10.61 -1.50 -24.53
CA GLY A 11 -11.45 -2.57 -23.97
C GLY A 11 -10.63 -3.79 -23.52
N ASP A 12 -9.30 -3.67 -23.47
CA ASP A 12 -8.42 -4.76 -23.09
C ASP A 12 -8.50 -5.09 -21.59
N THR A 13 -8.05 -6.30 -21.23
CA THR A 13 -7.90 -6.68 -19.83
C THR A 13 -6.68 -6.00 -19.20
N VAL A 14 -6.70 -5.77 -17.88
CA VAL A 14 -5.56 -5.22 -17.14
C VAL A 14 -4.26 -5.99 -17.41
N LEU A 15 -4.33 -7.32 -17.52
CA LEU A 15 -3.17 -8.15 -17.81
C LEU A 15 -2.60 -7.87 -19.22
N LYS A 16 -3.46 -7.74 -20.23
CA LYS A 16 -3.03 -7.43 -21.60
C LYS A 16 -2.47 -6.01 -21.71
N ILE A 17 -3.10 -5.05 -21.01
CA ILE A 17 -2.58 -3.68 -20.89
C ILE A 17 -1.17 -3.69 -20.30
N LEU A 18 -0.97 -4.40 -19.18
CA LEU A 18 0.33 -4.54 -18.53
C LEU A 18 1.39 -5.16 -19.46
N LEU A 19 1.03 -6.25 -20.16
CA LEU A 19 1.94 -6.94 -21.08
C LEU A 19 2.38 -6.01 -22.23
N HIS A 20 1.45 -5.31 -22.86
CA HIS A 20 1.77 -4.36 -23.94
C HIS A 20 2.58 -3.18 -23.42
N TYR A 21 2.13 -2.53 -22.34
CA TYR A 21 2.81 -1.38 -21.76
C TYR A 21 4.24 -1.71 -21.33
N SER A 22 4.42 -2.82 -20.61
CA SER A 22 5.75 -3.29 -20.19
C SER A 22 6.65 -3.60 -21.39
N SER A 23 6.13 -4.28 -22.41
CA SER A 23 6.90 -4.62 -23.62
C SER A 23 7.35 -3.38 -24.38
N ASP A 24 6.44 -2.46 -24.68
CA ASP A 24 6.74 -1.25 -25.45
C ASP A 24 7.72 -0.36 -24.68
N LEU A 25 7.53 -0.21 -23.36
CA LEU A 25 8.43 0.53 -22.49
C LEU A 25 9.84 -0.09 -22.46
N LYS A 26 9.94 -1.42 -22.39
CA LYS A 26 11.22 -2.14 -22.42
C LYS A 26 11.93 -1.96 -23.75
N GLU A 27 11.21 -2.09 -24.86
CA GLU A 27 11.79 -1.92 -26.19
C GLU A 27 12.32 -0.51 -26.42
N ASP A 28 11.55 0.51 -26.04
CA ASP A 28 11.98 1.91 -26.14
C ASP A 28 13.19 2.16 -25.24
N ALA A 29 13.14 1.70 -23.98
CA ALA A 29 14.24 1.83 -23.03
C ALA A 29 15.56 1.22 -23.52
N ILE A 30 15.51 0.06 -24.19
CA ILE A 30 16.70 -0.57 -24.79
C ILE A 30 17.21 0.27 -25.96
N LYS A 31 16.32 0.76 -26.83
CA LYS A 31 16.68 1.57 -28.01
C LYS A 31 17.30 2.92 -27.60
N THR A 32 16.81 3.54 -26.54
CA THR A 32 17.26 4.85 -26.05
C THR A 32 18.28 4.77 -24.93
N HIS A 33 18.66 3.57 -24.48
CA HIS A 33 19.50 3.33 -23.31
C HIS A 33 18.97 3.96 -22.00
N ASN A 34 17.64 4.05 -21.82
CA ASN A 34 17.01 4.61 -20.62
C ASN A 34 16.95 3.56 -19.50
N GLN A 35 17.80 3.68 -18.48
CA GLN A 35 17.84 2.69 -17.39
C GLN A 35 16.63 2.76 -16.44
N ILE A 36 15.98 3.92 -16.35
CA ILE A 36 14.82 4.14 -15.49
C ILE A 36 13.59 3.46 -16.09
N ASP A 37 13.33 3.67 -17.38
CA ASP A 37 12.22 3.00 -18.07
C ASP A 37 12.44 1.47 -18.14
N LEU A 38 13.69 1.01 -18.20
CA LEU A 38 13.99 -0.43 -18.05
C LEU A 38 13.63 -0.95 -16.64
N ALA A 39 13.93 -0.17 -15.60
CA ALA A 39 13.54 -0.52 -14.23
C ALA A 39 12.02 -0.49 -14.04
N HIS A 40 11.34 0.46 -14.68
CA HIS A 40 9.88 0.58 -14.71
C HIS A 40 9.23 -0.61 -15.40
N SER A 41 9.73 -1.02 -16.56
CA SER A 41 9.32 -2.25 -17.23
C SER A 41 9.44 -3.46 -16.30
N ASN A 42 10.57 -3.60 -15.60
CA ASN A 42 10.77 -4.72 -14.66
C ASN A 42 9.83 -4.67 -13.46
N PHE A 43 9.45 -3.46 -12.99
CA PHE A 43 8.41 -3.29 -11.98
C PHE A 43 7.04 -3.76 -12.49
N LEU A 44 6.67 -3.41 -13.72
CA LEU A 44 5.42 -3.87 -14.34
C LEU A 44 5.39 -5.40 -14.49
N ILE A 45 6.53 -6.03 -14.80
CA ILE A 45 6.67 -7.50 -14.84
C ILE A 45 6.35 -8.12 -13.48
N GLN A 46 6.81 -7.54 -12.38
CA GLN A 46 6.47 -8.05 -11.03
C GLN A 46 4.95 -8.01 -10.77
N ILE A 47 4.26 -6.97 -11.25
CA ILE A 47 2.80 -6.89 -11.15
C ILE A 47 2.14 -7.97 -12.02
N ILE A 48 2.64 -8.20 -13.23
CA ILE A 48 2.15 -9.26 -14.14
C ILE A 48 2.26 -10.63 -13.46
N GLU A 49 3.44 -10.99 -12.97
CA GLU A 49 3.69 -12.26 -12.28
C GLU A 49 2.75 -12.44 -11.08
N LEU A 50 2.52 -11.36 -10.31
CA LEU A 50 1.59 -11.38 -9.19
C LEU A 50 0.14 -11.66 -9.61
N LEU A 51 -0.30 -11.10 -10.73
CA LEU A 51 -1.67 -11.24 -11.22
C LEU A 51 -1.92 -12.58 -11.92
N GLU A 52 -0.91 -13.15 -12.58
CA GLU A 52 -0.99 -14.44 -13.28
C GLU A 52 -0.92 -15.64 -12.34
N HIS A 53 -0.13 -15.56 -11.26
CA HIS A 53 0.12 -16.69 -10.36
C HIS A 53 -0.84 -16.73 -9.15
N ALA A 54 -2.10 -17.12 -9.40
CA ALA A 54 -3.15 -17.20 -8.38
C ALA A 54 -2.83 -18.17 -7.21
N ASP A 55 -2.07 -19.23 -7.45
CA ASP A 55 -1.70 -20.22 -6.42
C ASP A 55 -0.85 -19.60 -5.32
N PHE A 56 0.04 -18.68 -5.69
CA PHE A 56 0.87 -17.97 -4.75
C PHE A 56 0.03 -17.09 -3.81
N LEU A 57 -0.85 -16.26 -4.38
CA LEU A 57 -1.75 -15.40 -3.61
C LEU A 57 -2.66 -16.22 -2.67
N THR A 58 -3.11 -17.38 -3.14
CA THR A 58 -3.94 -18.30 -2.35
C THR A 58 -3.14 -18.87 -1.17
N SER A 59 -1.90 -19.31 -1.41
CA SER A 59 -1.01 -19.82 -0.36
C SER A 59 -0.68 -18.75 0.69
N GLN A 60 -0.33 -17.53 0.26
CA GLN A 60 -0.08 -16.43 1.18
C GLN A 60 -1.34 -16.08 2.00
N SER A 61 -2.48 -15.93 1.33
CA SER A 61 -3.75 -15.62 1.97
C SER A 61 -4.17 -16.68 2.99
N ASN A 62 -3.90 -17.96 2.73
CA ASN A 62 -4.15 -19.05 3.67
C ASN A 62 -3.28 -18.94 4.94
N ARG A 63 -2.01 -18.56 4.82
CA ARG A 63 -1.14 -18.36 6.00
C ARG A 63 -1.57 -17.15 6.83
N ILE A 64 -2.06 -16.08 6.20
CA ILE A 64 -2.68 -14.95 6.90
C ILE A 64 -4.01 -15.36 7.55
N LYS A 65 -4.80 -16.22 6.89
CA LYS A 65 -6.03 -16.80 7.46
C LYS A 65 -5.76 -17.59 8.74
N GLU A 66 -4.62 -18.27 8.84
CA GLU A 66 -4.26 -18.95 10.09
C GLU A 66 -4.12 -17.98 11.27
N PHE A 67 -3.64 -16.76 11.04
CA PHE A 67 -3.60 -15.73 12.08
C PHE A 67 -5.01 -15.24 12.45
N TYR A 68 -5.89 -15.11 11.46
CA TYR A 68 -7.32 -14.88 11.73
C TYR A 68 -7.90 -15.98 12.63
N MET A 69 -7.66 -17.26 12.31
CA MET A 69 -8.15 -18.40 13.12
C MET A 69 -7.61 -18.33 14.56
N TYR A 70 -6.30 -18.06 14.71
CA TYR A 70 -5.69 -17.84 16.02
C TYR A 70 -6.42 -16.73 16.82
N MET A 71 -6.71 -15.60 16.18
CA MET A 71 -7.43 -14.51 16.83
C MET A 71 -8.86 -14.90 17.24
N THR A 72 -9.56 -15.72 16.45
CA THR A 72 -10.93 -16.16 16.81
C THR A 72 -10.96 -17.02 18.08
N GLU A 73 -9.88 -17.76 18.34
CA GLU A 73 -9.74 -18.59 19.54
C GLU A 73 -9.23 -17.78 20.73
N LYS A 74 -8.26 -16.88 20.50
CA LYS A 74 -7.60 -16.12 21.56
C LYS A 74 -8.42 -14.90 22.03
N TYR A 75 -9.11 -14.24 21.11
CA TYR A 75 -9.88 -13.02 21.34
C TYR A 75 -11.35 -13.18 20.89
N PRO A 76 -12.09 -14.20 21.37
CA PRO A 76 -13.44 -14.47 20.90
C PRO A 76 -14.43 -13.33 21.18
N PHE A 77 -14.12 -12.47 22.15
CA PHE A 77 -14.90 -11.31 22.57
C PHE A 77 -14.66 -10.05 21.71
N LEU A 78 -13.57 -9.99 20.93
CA LEU A 78 -13.37 -8.90 19.97
C LEU A 78 -14.18 -9.17 18.71
N ALA A 79 -14.70 -8.11 18.09
CA ALA A 79 -15.11 -8.15 16.70
C ALA A 79 -13.93 -7.69 15.84
N PHE A 80 -13.63 -8.38 14.73
CA PHE A 80 -12.52 -7.98 13.89
C PHE A 80 -12.67 -8.42 12.43
N THR A 81 -11.99 -7.70 11.54
CA THR A 81 -11.96 -7.99 10.11
C THR A 81 -10.54 -8.07 9.57
N PHE A 82 -10.33 -8.96 8.60
CA PHE A 82 -9.11 -9.09 7.83
C PHE A 82 -9.45 -8.78 6.38
N LYS A 83 -8.82 -7.73 5.83
CA LYS A 83 -9.01 -7.27 4.45
C LYS A 83 -7.67 -7.27 3.71
N GLY A 84 -7.47 -8.20 2.79
CA GLY A 84 -6.31 -8.26 1.91
C GLY A 84 -6.60 -7.59 0.58
N ARG A 85 -5.66 -6.78 0.07
CA ARG A 85 -5.74 -6.15 -1.25
C ARG A 85 -4.41 -6.20 -1.99
N ILE A 86 -4.51 -6.31 -3.32
CA ILE A 86 -3.44 -5.96 -4.25
C ILE A 86 -3.66 -4.51 -4.68
N LYS A 87 -2.58 -3.72 -4.67
CA LYS A 87 -2.57 -2.33 -5.12
C LYS A 87 -3.04 -2.24 -6.57
N SER A 88 -3.82 -1.22 -6.88
CA SER A 88 -4.30 -1.03 -8.25
C SER A 88 -3.21 -0.60 -9.21
N LEU A 89 -3.42 -0.86 -10.49
CA LEU A 89 -2.46 -0.50 -11.53
C LEU A 89 -2.21 1.02 -11.57
N ILE A 90 -3.25 1.85 -11.55
CA ILE A 90 -3.10 3.31 -11.56
C ILE A 90 -2.30 3.78 -10.33
N ARG A 91 -2.61 3.29 -9.13
CA ARG A 91 -1.89 3.70 -7.91
C ARG A 91 -0.48 3.15 -7.84
N ALA A 92 -0.22 1.98 -8.42
CA ALA A 92 1.13 1.44 -8.55
C ALA A 92 1.99 2.31 -9.47
N GLU A 93 1.44 2.74 -10.59
CA GLU A 93 2.08 3.64 -11.55
C GLU A 93 2.32 5.04 -10.95
N GLU A 94 1.33 5.64 -10.28
CA GLU A 94 1.48 6.91 -9.56
C GLU A 94 2.62 6.82 -8.53
N LYS A 95 2.68 5.72 -7.79
CA LYS A 95 3.69 5.54 -6.73
C LYS A 95 5.09 5.31 -7.29
N PHE A 96 5.22 4.58 -8.40
CA PHE A 96 6.49 4.42 -9.12
C PHE A 96 7.07 5.77 -9.52
N ASN A 97 6.27 6.59 -10.20
CA ASN A 97 6.71 7.92 -10.63
C ASN A 97 6.90 8.86 -9.43
N GLY A 98 6.05 8.78 -8.41
CA GLY A 98 6.17 9.56 -7.17
C GLY A 98 7.51 9.35 -6.45
N TYR A 99 8.02 8.12 -6.39
CA TYR A 99 9.34 7.83 -5.82
C TYR A 99 10.50 8.44 -6.62
N ILE A 100 10.40 8.48 -7.95
CA ILE A 100 11.39 9.18 -8.78
C ILE A 100 11.39 10.67 -8.43
N LEU A 101 10.20 11.28 -8.38
CA LEU A 101 10.06 12.71 -8.10
C LEU A 101 10.56 13.07 -6.70
N GLU A 102 10.14 12.33 -5.67
CA GLU A 102 10.56 12.55 -4.28
C GLU A 102 12.08 12.41 -4.14
N TYR A 103 12.66 11.35 -4.70
CA TYR A 103 14.09 11.12 -4.61
C TYR A 103 14.92 12.22 -5.27
N ILE A 104 14.59 12.57 -6.52
CA ILE A 104 15.32 13.61 -7.25
C ILE A 104 15.18 14.95 -6.54
N HIS A 105 13.97 15.27 -6.05
CA HIS A 105 13.71 16.49 -5.30
C HIS A 105 14.57 16.56 -4.04
N ASP A 106 14.51 15.55 -3.17
CA ASP A 106 15.21 15.55 -1.89
C ASP A 106 16.73 15.56 -2.11
N TYR A 107 17.21 14.79 -3.08
CA TYR A 107 18.61 14.79 -3.48
C TYR A 107 19.07 16.17 -3.98
N TYR A 108 18.26 16.84 -4.80
CA TYR A 108 18.56 18.18 -5.30
C TYR A 108 18.58 19.21 -4.16
N MET A 109 17.63 19.14 -3.23
CA MET A 109 17.58 20.05 -2.08
C MET A 109 18.83 19.90 -1.19
N GLU A 110 19.31 18.68 -0.99
CA GLU A 110 20.49 18.39 -0.17
C GLU A 110 21.81 18.69 -0.89
N ASN A 111 21.91 18.38 -2.20
CA ASN A 111 23.18 18.36 -2.93
C ASN A 111 23.33 19.49 -3.97
N GLN A 112 22.25 20.22 -4.25
CA GLN A 112 22.18 21.27 -5.28
C GLN A 112 22.61 20.78 -6.68
N ARG A 113 22.39 19.49 -6.95
CA ARG A 113 22.64 18.81 -8.24
C ARG A 113 21.70 17.62 -8.39
N TYR A 114 21.55 17.12 -9.61
CA TYR A 114 20.71 15.94 -9.87
C TYR A 114 21.46 14.62 -9.60
N PRO A 115 20.74 13.57 -9.15
CA PRO A 115 21.31 12.23 -9.01
C PRO A 115 21.55 11.59 -10.38
N SER A 116 22.48 10.65 -10.42
CA SER A 116 22.70 9.79 -11.59
C SER A 116 21.59 8.75 -11.76
N GLU A 117 21.41 8.22 -12.98
CA GLU A 117 20.42 7.16 -13.25
C GLU A 117 20.62 5.92 -12.36
N ALA A 118 21.87 5.58 -12.02
CA ALA A 118 22.18 4.47 -11.14
C ALA A 118 21.71 4.73 -9.69
N GLU A 119 21.86 5.95 -9.19
CA GLU A 119 21.37 6.37 -7.87
C GLU A 119 19.84 6.32 -7.81
N ILE A 120 19.17 6.87 -8.83
CA ILE A 120 17.70 6.81 -8.94
C ILE A 120 17.23 5.36 -8.96
N LYS A 121 17.82 4.52 -9.83
CA LYS A 121 17.46 3.11 -9.97
C LYS A 121 17.61 2.33 -8.67
N ASN A 122 18.68 2.57 -7.91
CA ASN A 122 18.87 1.89 -6.62
C ASN A 122 17.78 2.26 -5.60
N ASN A 123 17.25 3.49 -5.67
CA ASN A 123 16.16 3.93 -4.81
C ASN A 123 14.76 3.39 -5.24
N LEU A 124 14.61 2.87 -6.46
CA LEU A 124 13.34 2.31 -6.94
C LEU A 124 13.06 0.89 -6.45
N SER A 125 13.99 0.28 -5.70
CA SER A 125 13.91 -1.13 -5.27
C SER A 125 12.94 -1.43 -4.11
N PHE A 126 12.10 -0.48 -3.70
CA PHE A 126 11.39 -0.53 -2.40
C PHE A 126 9.85 -0.56 -2.45
N PHE A 127 9.26 -1.24 -3.43
CA PHE A 127 7.81 -1.47 -3.42
C PHE A 127 7.40 -2.56 -2.42
N ARG A 128 7.08 -2.13 -1.20
CA ARG A 128 6.80 -3.04 -0.07
C ARG A 128 5.32 -3.38 0.15
N ASP A 129 4.42 -2.66 -0.49
CA ASP A 129 2.98 -2.68 -0.22
C ASP A 129 2.14 -2.99 -1.47
N LEU A 130 2.71 -3.67 -2.49
CA LEU A 130 1.91 -4.18 -3.60
C LEU A 130 0.80 -5.10 -3.10
N ILE A 131 1.09 -5.93 -2.10
CA ILE A 131 0.09 -6.62 -1.29
C ILE A 131 0.03 -5.97 0.08
N ALA A 132 -1.18 -5.68 0.55
CA ALA A 132 -1.41 -5.21 1.90
C ALA A 132 -2.58 -5.94 2.55
N TYR A 133 -2.41 -6.32 3.81
CA TYR A 133 -3.48 -6.81 4.67
C TYR A 133 -3.78 -5.76 5.72
N ARG A 134 -5.07 -5.56 5.98
CA ARG A 134 -5.56 -4.73 7.05
C ARG A 134 -6.30 -5.59 8.06
N ILE A 135 -5.93 -5.44 9.32
CA ILE A 135 -6.61 -6.03 10.46
C ILE A 135 -7.25 -4.88 11.24
N VAL A 136 -8.58 -4.92 11.37
CA VAL A 136 -9.34 -3.92 12.12
C VAL A 136 -9.99 -4.63 13.30
N ILE A 137 -9.73 -4.15 14.51
CA ILE A 137 -10.33 -4.68 15.74
C ILE A 137 -11.35 -3.70 16.33
N SER A 138 -12.34 -4.25 17.03
CA SER A 138 -13.28 -3.49 17.84
C SER A 138 -13.63 -4.28 19.09
N LEU A 139 -13.63 -3.63 20.24
CA LEU A 139 -14.14 -4.17 21.49
C LEU A 139 -15.62 -3.78 21.62
N PRO A 140 -16.55 -4.74 21.49
CA PRO A 140 -17.98 -4.45 21.65
C PRO A 140 -18.29 -3.85 23.02
N GLN A 141 -19.18 -2.86 23.05
CA GLN A 141 -19.55 -2.16 24.28
C GLN A 141 -20.09 -3.09 25.38
N CYS A 142 -20.72 -4.20 25.00
CA CYS A 142 -21.23 -5.20 25.96
C CYS A 142 -20.14 -5.95 26.72
N HIS A 143 -18.87 -5.85 26.31
CA HIS A 143 -17.71 -6.45 26.97
C HIS A 143 -16.89 -5.44 27.79
N VAL A 144 -17.32 -4.18 27.86
CA VAL A 144 -16.65 -3.11 28.61
C VAL A 144 -17.43 -2.85 29.89
N SER A 145 -16.77 -2.91 31.05
CA SER A 145 -17.40 -2.54 32.31
C SER A 145 -17.65 -1.02 32.40
N GLU A 146 -18.55 -0.57 33.29
CA GLU A 146 -18.87 0.86 33.45
C GLU A 146 -17.67 1.70 33.93
N GLU A 147 -16.66 1.06 34.52
CA GLU A 147 -15.45 1.70 35.04
C GLU A 147 -14.31 1.78 34.01
N GLU A 148 -14.40 1.04 32.90
CA GLU A 148 -13.35 0.93 31.89
C GLU A 148 -13.57 1.89 30.73
N ASN A 149 -12.46 2.49 30.26
CA ASN A 149 -12.46 3.25 29.02
C ASN A 149 -12.24 2.29 27.83
N ARG A 150 -13.28 2.13 26.99
CA ARG A 150 -13.24 1.23 25.82
C ARG A 150 -12.05 1.49 24.90
N GLU A 151 -11.81 2.76 24.54
CA GLU A 151 -10.74 3.14 23.61
C GLU A 151 -9.36 2.74 24.15
N SER A 152 -9.15 2.92 25.45
CA SER A 152 -7.91 2.53 26.13
C SER A 152 -7.69 1.02 26.10
N GLU A 153 -8.74 0.23 26.33
CA GLU A 153 -8.67 -1.24 26.22
C GLU A 153 -8.49 -1.70 24.76
N GLU A 154 -9.15 -1.07 23.78
CA GLU A 154 -8.94 -1.36 22.37
C GLU A 154 -7.49 -1.12 21.94
N ILE A 155 -6.87 -0.01 22.38
CA ILE A 155 -5.45 0.28 22.11
C ILE A 155 -4.54 -0.75 22.78
N LYS A 156 -4.85 -1.19 24.00
CA LYS A 156 -4.09 -2.25 24.68
C LYS A 156 -4.15 -3.57 23.92
N TYR A 157 -5.34 -4.01 23.49
CA TYR A 157 -5.48 -5.20 22.64
C TYR A 157 -4.79 -5.03 21.28
N LEU A 158 -4.81 -3.83 20.71
CA LEU A 158 -4.08 -3.50 19.47
C LEU A 158 -2.59 -3.81 19.62
N TYR A 159 -1.95 -3.30 20.68
CA TYR A 159 -0.53 -3.56 20.93
C TYR A 159 -0.26 -5.01 21.34
N GLU A 160 -1.14 -5.65 22.10
CA GLU A 160 -1.02 -7.08 22.43
C GLU A 160 -0.97 -7.92 21.14
N ILE A 161 -1.90 -7.70 20.22
CA ILE A 161 -1.94 -8.39 18.91
C ILE A 161 -0.68 -8.07 18.09
N ALA A 162 -0.26 -6.80 18.06
CA ALA A 162 0.95 -6.38 17.34
C ALA A 162 2.21 -7.09 17.85
N ASN A 163 2.29 -7.41 19.14
CA ASN A 163 3.39 -8.17 19.73
C ASN A 163 3.44 -9.63 19.25
N VAL A 164 2.30 -10.21 18.87
CA VAL A 164 2.20 -11.61 18.44
C VAL A 164 2.47 -11.79 16.93
N ILE A 165 2.02 -10.84 16.10
CA ILE A 165 2.07 -10.95 14.63
C ILE A 165 3.45 -11.37 14.09
N PRO A 166 4.58 -10.73 14.47
CA PRO A 166 5.88 -11.02 13.86
C PRO A 166 6.31 -12.48 14.03
N GLY A 167 6.27 -12.99 15.27
CA GLY A 167 6.66 -14.37 15.56
C GLY A 167 5.69 -15.39 14.93
N PHE A 168 4.38 -15.10 14.99
CA PHE A 168 3.37 -15.99 14.40
C PHE A 168 3.54 -16.17 12.89
N LEU A 169 3.83 -15.07 12.18
CA LEU A 169 4.05 -15.10 10.73
C LEU A 169 5.45 -15.60 10.36
N GLU A 170 6.45 -15.41 11.21
CA GLU A 170 7.80 -15.95 11.00
C GLU A 170 7.79 -17.48 10.90
N GLU A 171 7.08 -18.15 11.80
CA GLU A 171 6.85 -19.61 11.75
C GLU A 171 6.16 -20.08 10.47
N ARG A 172 5.51 -19.17 9.74
CA ARG A 172 4.79 -19.40 8.47
C ARG A 172 5.58 -18.91 7.25
N GLY A 173 6.86 -18.63 7.42
CA GLY A 173 7.76 -18.28 6.31
C GLY A 173 7.70 -16.82 5.88
N PHE A 174 7.17 -15.92 6.71
CA PHE A 174 7.38 -14.49 6.54
C PHE A 174 8.62 -14.03 7.32
N THR A 175 9.21 -12.91 6.94
CA THR A 175 10.33 -12.29 7.67
C THR A 175 10.02 -10.82 7.86
N ALA A 176 10.01 -10.35 9.10
CA ALA A 176 9.75 -8.95 9.41
C ALA A 176 10.89 -8.06 8.92
N GLU A 177 10.55 -6.99 8.20
CA GLU A 177 11.50 -6.05 7.63
C GLU A 177 11.62 -4.82 8.52
N LEU A 178 12.85 -4.32 8.69
CA LEU A 178 13.10 -3.09 9.43
C LEU A 178 12.32 -1.93 8.82
N SER A 179 11.66 -1.14 9.67
CA SER A 179 10.77 -0.07 9.22
C SER A 179 11.51 1.08 8.52
N GLY A 180 12.82 1.21 8.77
CA GLY A 180 13.69 2.27 8.23
C GLY A 180 13.45 3.64 8.84
N LEU A 181 12.48 3.80 9.75
CA LEU A 181 12.20 5.07 10.42
C LEU A 181 13.15 5.25 11.61
N SER A 182 14.20 6.04 11.44
CA SER A 182 15.02 6.53 12.54
C SER A 182 14.33 7.72 13.23
N GLY A 183 14.32 7.73 14.56
CA GLY A 183 13.96 8.93 15.35
C GLY A 183 12.47 9.18 15.63
N ARG A 184 11.56 8.26 15.32
CA ARG A 184 10.16 8.34 15.81
C ARG A 184 9.98 7.61 17.14
N SER A 185 9.16 8.20 18.02
CA SER A 185 8.72 7.54 19.25
C SER A 185 7.85 6.34 18.89
N VAL A 186 8.12 5.20 19.50
CA VAL A 186 7.35 3.96 19.37
C VAL A 186 6.85 3.62 20.77
N SER A 187 5.59 3.21 20.89
CA SER A 187 4.97 2.98 22.21
C SER A 187 5.74 1.96 23.05
N GLU A 188 5.79 2.20 24.37
CA GLU A 188 6.36 1.26 25.32
C GLU A 188 5.60 -0.07 25.38
N SER A 189 4.36 -0.10 24.89
CA SER A 189 3.50 -1.28 24.82
C SER A 189 3.96 -2.32 23.79
N LEU A 190 4.87 -1.96 22.87
CA LEU A 190 5.55 -2.90 21.98
C LEU A 190 6.80 -3.45 22.66
N SER A 191 7.09 -4.74 22.51
CA SER A 191 8.28 -5.35 23.07
C SER A 191 9.55 -4.87 22.35
N ASP A 192 10.64 -4.66 23.09
CA ASP A 192 11.86 -4.01 22.59
C ASP A 192 12.45 -4.69 21.34
N ASN A 193 12.33 -6.01 21.26
CA ASN A 193 12.84 -6.82 20.15
C ASN A 193 12.04 -6.66 18.84
N ILE A 194 10.85 -6.05 18.87
CA ILE A 194 10.03 -5.85 17.66
C ILE A 194 9.82 -4.39 17.27
N ARG A 195 10.11 -3.43 18.16
CA ARG A 195 9.84 -2.00 17.93
C ARG A 195 10.42 -1.49 16.61
N SER A 196 11.60 -1.97 16.22
CA SER A 196 12.29 -1.56 14.99
C SER A 196 11.58 -1.98 13.70
N TYR A 197 10.68 -2.97 13.74
CA TYR A 197 9.91 -3.44 12.58
C TYR A 197 8.62 -2.66 12.35
N TYR A 198 8.10 -1.98 13.37
CA TYR A 198 6.84 -1.24 13.28
C TYR A 198 7.04 0.24 12.94
N ARG A 199 6.15 0.77 12.09
CA ARG A 199 5.86 2.21 11.99
C ARG A 199 4.65 2.48 12.85
N ASP A 200 4.87 3.13 13.99
CA ASP A 200 3.83 3.39 14.99
C ASP A 200 3.19 4.78 14.78
N TYR A 201 2.13 4.82 13.97
CA TYR A 201 1.32 6.03 13.80
C TYR A 201 0.23 6.16 14.85
N VAL A 202 0.11 5.22 15.81
CA VAL A 202 -0.82 5.36 16.93
C VAL A 202 -0.20 6.29 17.98
N GLU A 203 1.06 6.02 18.35
CA GLU A 203 1.87 6.86 19.24
C GLU A 203 2.25 8.20 18.59
N THR A 204 2.63 8.17 17.31
CA THR A 204 2.99 9.38 16.56
C THR A 204 2.11 9.54 15.30
N PRO A 205 0.86 10.04 15.43
CA PRO A 205 -0.05 10.26 14.31
C PRO A 205 0.54 11.16 13.22
N ARG A 206 0.07 10.99 11.99
CA ARG A 206 0.41 11.94 10.91
C ARG A 206 -0.30 13.28 11.13
N SER A 207 0.17 14.33 10.46
CA SER A 207 -0.46 15.66 10.49
C SER A 207 -1.94 15.66 10.08
N SER A 208 -2.36 14.70 9.27
CA SER A 208 -3.77 14.50 8.90
C SER A 208 -4.64 13.89 10.01
N GLY A 209 -4.04 13.46 11.12
CA GLY A 209 -4.70 12.67 12.17
C GLY A 209 -4.72 11.17 11.89
N TYR A 210 -4.06 10.70 10.82
CA TYR A 210 -3.99 9.27 10.50
C TYR A 210 -3.25 8.46 11.57
N GLN A 211 -3.87 7.36 12.02
CA GLN A 211 -3.35 6.43 13.01
C GLN A 211 -3.45 4.97 12.52
N SER A 212 -2.40 4.19 12.74
CA SER A 212 -2.32 2.74 12.46
C SER A 212 -0.93 2.21 12.87
N LEU A 213 -0.81 0.94 13.21
CA LEU A 213 0.48 0.24 13.28
C LEU A 213 0.77 -0.42 11.94
N HIS A 214 1.91 -0.12 11.32
CA HIS A 214 2.33 -0.79 10.08
C HIS A 214 3.56 -1.64 10.32
N ILE A 215 3.55 -2.85 9.80
CA ILE A 215 4.73 -3.73 9.72
C ILE A 215 4.84 -4.26 8.30
N THR A 216 6.07 -4.38 7.80
CA THR A 216 6.33 -4.97 6.49
C THR A 216 6.96 -6.34 6.68
N PHE A 217 6.50 -7.30 5.91
CA PHE A 217 7.08 -8.63 5.82
C PHE A 217 7.62 -8.89 4.42
N TYR A 218 8.70 -9.65 4.32
CA TYR A 218 9.06 -10.38 3.12
C TYR A 218 8.53 -11.81 3.22
N ASP A 219 7.77 -12.25 2.22
CA ASP A 219 7.26 -13.61 2.15
C ASP A 219 8.25 -14.50 1.40
N ASN A 220 8.90 -15.41 2.13
CA ASN A 220 10.01 -16.22 1.59
C ASN A 220 9.56 -17.20 0.51
N PHE A 221 8.30 -17.63 0.53
CA PHE A 221 7.75 -18.50 -0.50
C PHE A 221 7.31 -17.71 -1.73
N ALA A 222 6.71 -16.53 -1.51
CA ALA A 222 6.29 -15.60 -2.56
C ALA A 222 7.43 -14.99 -3.35
N ARG A 223 8.52 -14.70 -2.63
CA ARG A 223 9.52 -13.71 -2.99
C ARG A 223 8.95 -12.31 -3.25
N CYS A 224 7.98 -11.89 -2.43
CA CYS A 224 7.41 -10.55 -2.50
C CYS A 224 7.25 -9.95 -1.11
N TYR A 225 7.18 -8.62 -1.06
CA TYR A 225 6.85 -7.91 0.17
C TYR A 225 5.35 -7.84 0.40
N THR A 226 4.96 -7.73 1.66
CA THR A 226 3.57 -7.58 2.07
C THR A 226 3.52 -6.70 3.31
N GLU A 227 2.66 -5.68 3.28
CA GLU A 227 2.42 -4.83 4.44
C GLU A 227 1.22 -5.34 5.24
N VAL A 228 1.34 -5.36 6.57
CA VAL A 228 0.21 -5.57 7.49
C VAL A 228 -0.04 -4.28 8.25
N GLN A 229 -1.29 -3.82 8.21
CA GLN A 229 -1.76 -2.64 8.92
C GLN A 229 -2.74 -3.07 10.01
N LEU A 230 -2.49 -2.68 11.25
CA LEU A 230 -3.37 -2.94 12.39
C LEU A 230 -4.00 -1.62 12.85
N ARG A 231 -5.32 -1.64 13.07
CA ARG A 231 -6.15 -0.47 13.42
C ARG A 231 -7.26 -0.86 14.39
N THR A 232 -7.70 0.10 15.20
CA THR A 232 -9.03 0.03 15.82
C THR A 232 -10.10 0.43 14.81
N LYS A 233 -11.36 0.17 15.12
CA LYS A 233 -12.50 0.58 14.28
C LYS A 233 -12.51 2.09 14.02
N ASP A 234 -12.32 2.90 15.06
CA ASP A 234 -12.37 4.36 14.93
C ASP A 234 -11.20 4.90 14.08
N MET A 235 -10.01 4.28 14.18
CA MET A 235 -8.88 4.57 13.29
C MET A 235 -9.19 4.22 11.83
N ASP A 236 -9.87 3.09 11.57
CA ASP A 236 -10.25 2.71 10.21
C ASP A 236 -11.33 3.66 9.65
N ASP A 237 -12.34 4.01 10.43
CA ASP A 237 -13.36 4.98 10.03
C ASP A 237 -12.74 6.34 9.65
N LEU A 238 -11.80 6.85 10.47
CA LEU A 238 -11.08 8.09 10.18
C LEU A 238 -10.27 8.02 8.89
N ALA A 239 -9.63 6.87 8.63
CA ALA A 239 -8.77 6.65 7.47
C ALA A 239 -9.51 6.34 6.17
N GLU A 240 -10.73 5.81 6.23
CA GLU A 240 -11.50 5.43 5.04
C GLU A 240 -12.54 6.48 4.67
N ILE A 241 -13.20 7.11 5.65
CA ILE A 241 -14.31 8.06 5.40
C ILE A 241 -14.16 9.40 6.15
N GLY A 242 -13.26 9.49 7.14
CA GLY A 242 -13.07 10.70 7.96
C GLY A 242 -12.14 11.76 7.36
N SER A 243 -11.63 12.65 8.21
CA SER A 243 -10.74 13.76 7.82
C SER A 243 -9.37 13.29 7.30
N ALA A 244 -8.94 12.10 7.72
CA ALA A 244 -7.71 11.44 7.26
C ALA A 244 -7.96 10.52 6.06
N ASN A 245 -9.12 10.63 5.41
CA ASN A 245 -9.48 9.75 4.32
C ASN A 245 -8.50 9.85 3.14
N HIS A 246 -8.51 8.79 2.34
CA HIS A 246 -7.64 8.66 1.17
C HIS A 246 -7.79 9.84 0.18
N PHE A 247 -8.97 10.48 0.10
CA PHE A 247 -9.17 11.67 -0.74
C PHE A 247 -8.36 12.89 -0.28
N GLY A 248 -8.20 13.09 1.03
CA GLY A 248 -7.31 14.13 1.57
C GLY A 248 -5.84 13.88 1.25
N TYR A 249 -5.42 12.60 1.28
CA TYR A 249 -4.06 12.18 0.91
C TYR A 249 -3.80 12.35 -0.60
N GLU A 250 -4.78 12.06 -1.45
CA GLU A 250 -4.71 12.31 -2.90
C GLU A 250 -4.58 13.81 -3.21
N LYS A 251 -5.28 14.67 -2.47
CA LYS A 251 -5.14 16.13 -2.61
C LYS A 251 -3.76 16.63 -2.16
N GLN A 252 -3.16 15.98 -1.17
CA GLN A 252 -1.77 16.25 -0.76
C GLN A 252 -0.76 15.75 -1.80
N GLN A 253 -1.07 14.67 -2.52
CA GLN A 253 -0.32 14.26 -3.71
C GLN A 253 -0.47 15.27 -4.87
N GLU A 254 -1.59 15.99 -4.97
CA GLU A 254 -1.71 17.14 -5.89
C GLU A 254 -0.80 18.31 -5.48
N GLU A 255 -0.45 18.47 -4.19
CA GLU A 255 0.58 19.44 -3.77
C GLU A 255 1.97 19.09 -4.34
N ASN A 256 2.23 17.87 -4.80
CA ASN A 256 3.45 17.55 -5.56
C ASN A 256 3.57 18.39 -6.85
N ARG A 257 2.49 19.03 -7.33
CA ARG A 257 2.55 20.04 -8.41
C ARG A 257 3.43 21.23 -8.06
N SER A 258 3.54 21.58 -6.76
CA SER A 258 4.43 22.66 -6.28
C SER A 258 5.91 22.29 -6.35
N LYS A 259 6.26 20.99 -6.35
CA LYS A 259 7.65 20.54 -6.51
C LYS A 259 8.21 20.85 -7.90
N ARG A 260 7.35 21.01 -8.91
CA ARG A 260 7.76 21.41 -10.27
C ARG A 260 8.37 22.81 -10.30
N ASP A 261 7.90 23.72 -9.45
CA ASP A 261 8.41 25.10 -9.42
C ASP A 261 9.89 25.16 -8.97
N MET A 262 10.36 24.13 -8.25
CA MET A 262 11.74 24.05 -7.75
C MET A 262 12.71 23.35 -8.71
N ILE A 263 12.22 22.51 -9.62
CA ILE A 263 13.02 21.83 -10.65
C ILE A 263 12.46 22.23 -12.03
N PRO A 264 13.09 23.20 -12.71
CA PRO A 264 12.63 23.69 -13.99
C PRO A 264 12.58 22.59 -15.07
N GLU A 265 11.64 22.74 -16.00
CA GLU A 265 11.50 21.84 -17.14
C GLU A 265 12.76 21.79 -17.99
N GLY A 266 13.18 20.59 -18.37
CA GLY A 266 14.36 20.35 -19.21
C GLY A 266 15.67 20.21 -18.43
N GLU A 267 15.69 20.55 -17.14
CA GLU A 267 16.89 20.42 -16.30
C GLU A 267 17.15 18.95 -15.89
N CYS A 268 16.08 18.16 -15.70
CA CYS A 268 16.19 16.76 -15.37
C CYS A 268 15.14 15.93 -16.12
N LYS A 269 15.56 15.32 -17.23
CA LYS A 269 14.69 14.53 -18.11
C LYS A 269 13.91 13.43 -17.35
N CYS A 270 14.55 12.71 -16.43
CA CYS A 270 13.87 11.66 -15.64
C CYS A 270 12.78 12.24 -14.74
N PHE A 271 13.01 13.41 -14.16
CA PHE A 271 12.01 14.11 -13.36
C PHE A 271 10.85 14.58 -14.24
N ASP A 272 11.15 15.14 -15.42
CA ASP A 272 10.14 15.59 -16.39
C ASP A 272 9.23 14.44 -16.83
N GLU A 273 9.81 13.31 -17.23
CA GLU A 273 9.06 12.13 -17.67
C GLU A 273 8.18 11.55 -16.55
N ALA A 274 8.74 11.39 -15.34
CA ALA A 274 7.98 10.90 -14.20
C ALA A 274 6.84 11.87 -13.79
N TYR A 275 7.10 13.18 -13.87
CA TYR A 275 6.11 14.21 -13.57
C TYR A 275 4.98 14.18 -14.59
N GLU A 276 5.30 14.09 -15.88
CA GLU A 276 4.30 14.04 -16.94
C GLU A 276 3.42 12.78 -16.83
N ARG A 277 4.00 11.60 -16.54
CA ARG A 277 3.25 10.36 -16.26
C ARG A 277 2.28 10.55 -15.10
N LEU A 278 2.74 11.14 -13.99
CA LEU A 278 1.90 11.37 -12.81
C LEU A 278 0.74 12.33 -13.10
N ILE A 279 1.01 13.46 -13.76
CA ILE A 279 -0.01 14.45 -14.10
C ILE A 279 -1.06 13.88 -15.05
N LYS A 280 -0.65 13.11 -16.06
CA LYS A 280 -1.58 12.42 -16.98
C LYS A 280 -2.52 11.46 -16.28
N LEU A 281 -2.07 10.80 -15.21
CA LEU A 281 -2.92 9.91 -14.40
C LEU A 281 -3.86 10.69 -13.48
N GLN A 282 -3.36 11.74 -12.83
CA GLN A 282 -4.19 12.59 -11.96
C GLN A 282 -5.31 13.30 -12.72
N GLN A 283 -5.06 13.65 -13.99
CA GLN A 283 -6.03 14.31 -14.88
C GLN A 283 -6.91 13.32 -15.64
N LEU A 284 -6.74 12.01 -15.42
CA LEU A 284 -7.52 10.99 -16.11
C LEU A 284 -8.99 11.07 -15.72
N ASP A 285 -9.85 11.23 -16.72
CA ASP A 285 -11.29 11.06 -16.56
C ASP A 285 -11.64 9.57 -16.63
N LEU A 286 -11.85 8.95 -15.47
CA LEU A 286 -12.15 7.52 -15.38
C LEU A 286 -13.46 7.15 -16.09
N SER A 287 -14.36 8.10 -16.36
CA SER A 287 -15.59 7.82 -17.09
C SER A 287 -15.37 7.56 -18.58
N THR A 288 -14.22 7.99 -19.12
CA THR A 288 -13.85 7.91 -20.54
C THR A 288 -13.06 6.66 -20.90
N ILE A 289 -12.51 5.96 -19.91
CA ILE A 289 -11.64 4.80 -20.16
C ILE A 289 -12.46 3.56 -20.55
N ASP A 290 -11.87 2.73 -21.41
CA ASP A 290 -12.43 1.45 -21.85
C ASP A 290 -11.44 0.33 -21.50
N VAL A 291 -11.69 -0.31 -20.36
CA VAL A 291 -10.92 -1.43 -19.83
C VAL A 291 -11.89 -2.51 -19.38
N ASN A 292 -11.65 -3.76 -19.77
CA ASN A 292 -12.54 -4.86 -19.43
C ASN A 292 -12.71 -5.00 -17.89
N MET A 293 -13.96 -5.24 -17.46
CA MET A 293 -14.35 -5.31 -16.03
C MET A 293 -14.18 -4.01 -15.24
N PHE A 294 -14.04 -2.87 -15.91
CA PHE A 294 -14.02 -1.54 -15.30
C PHE A 294 -15.15 -0.67 -15.87
N LYS A 295 -15.85 0.06 -15.00
CA LYS A 295 -16.76 1.13 -15.41
C LYS A 295 -16.78 2.24 -14.36
N ALA A 296 -16.71 3.48 -14.79
CA ALA A 296 -16.96 4.63 -13.93
C ALA A 296 -18.03 5.55 -14.53
N PHE A 297 -18.84 6.16 -13.66
CA PHE A 297 -19.70 7.30 -14.04
C PHE A 297 -18.96 8.62 -13.87
N ASN A 298 -18.08 8.68 -12.87
CA ASN A 298 -17.15 9.78 -12.58
C ASN A 298 -16.02 9.24 -11.68
N ASN A 299 -15.09 10.11 -11.28
CA ASN A 299 -13.92 9.71 -10.47
C ASN A 299 -14.24 9.29 -9.02
N GLN A 300 -15.50 9.26 -8.61
CA GLN A 300 -15.95 8.81 -7.28
C GLN A 300 -16.82 7.54 -7.37
N LEU A 301 -17.68 7.46 -8.39
CA LEU A 301 -18.62 6.38 -8.65
C LEU A 301 -18.03 5.39 -9.64
N ILE A 302 -17.30 4.42 -9.08
CA ILE A 302 -16.48 3.47 -9.83
C ILE A 302 -16.89 2.04 -9.48
N ASN A 303 -17.10 1.22 -10.51
CA ASN A 303 -17.17 -0.23 -10.43
C ASN A 303 -15.89 -0.82 -11.02
N ASP A 304 -15.00 -1.26 -10.14
CA ASP A 304 -13.68 -1.79 -10.50
C ASP A 304 -13.60 -3.27 -10.15
N GLY A 305 -13.87 -4.13 -11.12
CA GLY A 305 -13.78 -5.59 -10.97
C GLY A 305 -12.41 -6.17 -11.33
N CYS A 306 -11.52 -5.38 -11.93
CA CYS A 306 -10.21 -5.83 -12.40
C CYS A 306 -9.02 -5.28 -11.59
N GLY A 307 -9.27 -4.40 -10.62
CA GLY A 307 -8.24 -3.78 -9.80
C GLY A 307 -7.48 -2.67 -10.52
N LEU A 308 -8.10 -1.99 -11.48
CA LEU A 308 -7.48 -0.89 -12.22
C LEU A 308 -7.26 0.36 -11.35
N PHE A 309 -8.20 0.68 -10.45
CA PHE A 309 -8.19 1.92 -9.66
C PHE A 309 -8.32 1.70 -8.15
N ARG A 310 -9.30 0.89 -7.67
CA ARG A 310 -9.54 0.62 -6.24
C ARG A 310 -8.66 -0.49 -5.67
N GLY A 311 -8.13 -1.34 -6.55
CA GLY A 311 -7.28 -2.47 -6.20
C GLY A 311 -8.10 -3.75 -6.04
N ARG A 312 -7.44 -4.89 -6.15
CA ARG A 312 -8.09 -6.21 -6.14
C ARG A 312 -8.14 -6.76 -4.72
N GLN A 313 -9.34 -7.00 -4.20
CA GLN A 313 -9.51 -7.70 -2.91
C GLN A 313 -9.10 -9.16 -3.05
N ILE A 314 -8.31 -9.67 -2.10
CA ILE A 314 -7.82 -11.05 -2.08
C ILE A 314 -8.20 -11.82 -0.81
N LEU A 315 -8.64 -11.12 0.25
CA LEU A 315 -9.00 -11.78 1.51
C LEU A 315 -10.05 -10.98 2.30
N PRO A 316 -11.31 -11.42 2.38
CA PRO A 316 -12.29 -10.82 3.29
C PRO A 316 -12.73 -11.83 4.36
N PHE A 317 -12.17 -11.76 5.57
CA PHE A 317 -12.68 -12.48 6.74
C PHE A 317 -13.22 -11.52 7.79
N GLU A 318 -14.27 -11.95 8.46
CA GLU A 318 -14.93 -11.20 9.52
C GLU A 318 -15.30 -12.18 10.63
N HIS A 319 -14.91 -11.81 11.85
CA HIS A 319 -15.32 -12.50 13.07
C HIS A 319 -16.24 -11.58 13.84
N LEU A 320 -17.46 -12.06 14.09
CA LEU A 320 -18.39 -11.43 15.01
C LEU A 320 -18.07 -11.90 16.43
N SER A 321 -17.94 -10.96 17.35
CA SER A 321 -17.68 -11.25 18.76
C SER A 321 -18.72 -12.24 19.32
N ARG A 322 -18.26 -13.25 20.05
CA ARG A 322 -19.13 -14.22 20.74
C ARG A 322 -19.55 -13.69 22.10
N PHE A 323 -20.78 -13.94 22.52
CA PHE A 323 -21.24 -13.61 23.86
C PHE A 323 -20.58 -14.50 24.91
N GLN A 324 -20.37 -13.96 26.12
CA GLN A 324 -19.93 -14.75 27.28
C GLN A 324 -20.96 -15.81 27.71
N ASN A 325 -22.22 -15.69 27.28
CA ASN A 325 -23.31 -16.61 27.64
C ASN A 325 -23.59 -17.70 26.59
N ASP A 326 -22.77 -17.83 25.54
CA ASP A 326 -22.94 -18.84 24.47
C ASP A 326 -22.07 -20.09 24.67
N MET A 327 -21.71 -20.44 25.92
CA MET A 327 -21.13 -21.74 26.29
C MET A 327 -22.04 -22.56 27.19
#